data_AF-R1GAR4-F1
#
_entry.id   AF-R1GAR4-F1
#
_cell.length_a   1.000
_cell.length_b   1.000
_cell.length_c   1.000
_cell.angle_alpha   90.00
_cell.angle_beta   90.00
_cell.angle_gamma   90.00
#
_symmetry.space_group_name_H-M   'P 1'
#
loop_
_entity.id
_entity.type
_entity.pdbx_description
1 polymer ?
#
loop_
_entity_poly.entity_id
_entity_poly.type
_entity_poly.pdbx_seq_one_letter_code
_entity_poly.pdbx_strand_id
1 'polypeptide(L)'
;MALSWIQENIASFGGDPGLVTVAGESAGAMSVGYHLLTSAPADNLTAFFAQYRWFPIPDGRTVPTNPALALEAGNFSDVPLLIGSNTNEGTSFYRLFGIGVNNTAQYGALIEAYSGANPFPNKTFHDLVAQYTALNLPAELGSVNPTIEPSLGSEYGRASVFLGDYLFTAGRRVTSQSWARRGLPAYSYRFNTIPSGVPPHILGAAHFQDVAFVFGDTSGTGWDHDPFDVQPLERRQRYGNLATVMSRMWISFANTLSPNYHGGGYFLTFLKKFTYTD
;
A
#
# COMPACT_ATOMS: atom_id res chain seq x y z
N MET A 1 16.63 15.28 -7.26
CA MET A 1 16.78 16.60 -6.61
C MET A 1 16.65 16.52 -5.09
N ALA A 2 15.48 16.20 -4.51
CA ALA A 2 15.32 16.15 -3.04
C ALA A 2 16.24 15.14 -2.34
N LEU A 3 16.35 13.91 -2.86
CA LEU A 3 17.25 12.89 -2.28
C LEU A 3 18.73 13.29 -2.39
N SER A 4 19.13 13.94 -3.50
CA SER A 4 20.49 14.48 -3.67
C SER A 4 20.78 15.58 -2.65
N TRP A 5 19.82 16.48 -2.42
CA TRP A 5 19.95 17.51 -1.40
C TRP A 5 20.12 16.89 0.00
N ILE A 6 19.33 15.86 0.34
CA ILE A 6 19.50 15.14 1.62
C ILE A 6 20.92 14.56 1.73
N GLN A 7 21.40 13.88 0.69
CA GLN A 7 22.75 13.31 0.65
C GLN A 7 23.84 14.38 0.87
N GLU A 8 23.66 15.57 0.29
CA GLU A 8 24.63 16.66 0.37
C GLU A 8 24.56 17.46 1.69
N ASN A 9 23.40 17.50 2.36
CA ASN A 9 23.15 18.48 3.43
C ASN A 9 22.78 17.88 4.79
N ILE A 10 22.30 16.62 4.87
CA ILE A 10 21.72 16.09 6.11
C ILE A 10 22.72 16.00 7.27
N ALA A 11 24.02 15.87 6.97
CA ALA A 11 25.10 15.88 7.95
C ALA A 11 25.13 17.17 8.79
N SER A 12 24.79 18.32 8.19
CA SER A 12 24.70 19.61 8.90
C SER A 12 23.56 19.68 9.91
N PHE A 13 22.57 18.78 9.80
CA PHE A 13 21.44 18.66 10.72
C PHE A 13 21.62 17.51 11.72
N GLY A 14 22.80 16.87 11.75
CA GLY A 14 23.11 15.74 12.63
C GLY A 14 22.61 14.39 12.14
N GLY A 15 22.13 14.30 10.89
CA GLY A 15 21.81 13.01 10.27
C GLY A 15 23.00 12.36 9.58
N ASP A 16 22.92 11.05 9.34
CA ASP A 16 23.95 10.29 8.62
C ASP A 16 23.54 10.12 7.14
N PRO A 17 24.25 10.73 6.17
CA PRO A 17 23.95 10.54 4.75
C PRO A 17 24.14 9.08 4.27
N GLY A 18 24.93 8.28 5.00
CA GLY A 18 25.11 6.85 4.76
C GLY A 18 23.95 5.97 5.25
N LEU A 19 23.01 6.54 6.01
CA LEU A 19 21.86 5.83 6.59
C LEU A 19 20.56 6.61 6.36
N VAL A 20 20.12 6.66 5.10
CA VAL A 20 18.88 7.31 4.68
C VAL A 20 17.85 6.25 4.30
N THR A 21 16.72 6.23 5.01
CA THR A 21 15.55 5.41 4.65
C THR A 21 14.49 6.27 3.97
N VAL A 22 14.10 5.91 2.75
CA VAL A 22 13.01 6.57 2.03
C VAL A 22 11.73 5.77 2.23
N ALA A 23 10.66 6.44 2.66
CA ALA A 23 9.34 5.84 2.87
C ALA A 23 8.26 6.69 2.19
N GLY A 24 7.16 6.06 1.81
CA GLY A 24 6.02 6.71 1.21
C GLY A 24 4.78 5.84 1.27
N GLU A 25 3.61 6.46 1.18
CA GLU A 25 2.29 5.82 1.17
C GLU A 25 1.61 6.14 -0.17
N SER A 26 0.80 5.22 -0.69
CA SER A 26 0.07 5.39 -1.96
C SER A 26 0.98 5.76 -3.15
N ALA A 27 0.74 6.90 -3.81
CA ALA A 27 1.61 7.42 -4.86
C ALA A 27 3.05 7.69 -4.38
N GLY A 28 3.24 8.00 -3.10
CA GLY A 28 4.56 8.06 -2.46
C GLY A 28 5.24 6.69 -2.42
N ALA A 29 4.51 5.62 -2.11
CA ALA A 29 5.05 4.25 -2.14
C ALA A 29 5.42 3.82 -3.58
N MET A 30 4.59 4.17 -4.57
CA MET A 30 4.93 3.98 -5.98
C MET A 30 6.20 4.76 -6.36
N SER A 31 6.34 6.00 -5.87
CA SER A 31 7.53 6.83 -6.12
C SER A 31 8.79 6.21 -5.51
N VAL A 32 8.71 5.65 -4.29
CA VAL A 32 9.80 4.86 -3.70
C VAL A 32 10.13 3.65 -4.58
N GLY A 33 9.11 2.93 -5.05
CA GLY A 33 9.27 1.82 -5.99
C GLY A 33 10.01 2.23 -7.26
N TYR A 34 9.64 3.36 -7.87
CA TYR A 34 10.40 3.91 -9.00
C TYR A 34 11.83 4.20 -8.62
N HIS A 35 12.10 4.88 -7.49
CA HIS A 35 13.47 5.14 -7.04
C HIS A 35 14.34 3.88 -6.90
N LEU A 36 13.76 2.74 -6.50
CA LEU A 36 14.47 1.46 -6.43
C LEU A 36 14.86 0.90 -7.80
N LEU A 37 14.15 1.30 -8.85
CA LEU A 37 14.35 0.90 -10.25
C LEU A 37 15.15 1.93 -11.04
N THR A 38 15.19 3.19 -10.61
CA THR A 38 15.82 4.31 -11.32
C THR A 38 17.29 4.47 -10.93
N SER A 39 18.14 4.98 -11.83
CA SER A 39 19.47 5.53 -11.51
C SER A 39 19.69 6.95 -12.06
N ALA A 40 18.63 7.64 -12.50
CA ALA A 40 18.72 8.90 -13.25
C ALA A 40 18.12 10.13 -12.50
N PRO A 41 18.67 11.34 -12.71
CA PRO A 41 18.13 12.58 -12.14
C PRO A 41 16.86 13.08 -12.87
N ALA A 42 16.00 13.79 -12.15
CA ALA A 42 14.70 14.28 -12.64
C ALA A 42 14.70 15.81 -12.83
N ASP A 43 14.26 16.26 -14.02
CA ASP A 43 14.06 17.68 -14.39
C ASP A 43 12.63 17.97 -14.89
N ASN A 44 12.32 19.26 -15.01
CA ASN A 44 11.12 19.94 -14.50
C ASN A 44 9.96 20.13 -15.49
N LEU A 45 8.70 19.92 -15.07
CA LEU A 45 7.48 20.38 -15.74
C LEU A 45 6.32 20.50 -14.71
N THR A 46 5.70 21.68 -14.54
CA THR A 46 4.63 21.86 -13.51
C THR A 46 3.39 22.62 -14.00
N ALA A 47 3.49 23.53 -14.97
CA ALA A 47 2.35 24.39 -15.34
C ALA A 47 1.37 23.81 -16.38
N PHE A 48 1.79 22.81 -17.16
CA PHE A 48 0.95 22.19 -18.22
C PHE A 48 0.11 21.00 -17.70
N PHE A 49 0.41 20.46 -16.51
CA PHE A 49 -0.08 19.15 -16.06
C PHE A 49 -1.40 19.16 -15.30
N ALA A 50 -2.01 20.32 -15.04
CA ALA A 50 -3.23 20.43 -14.25
C ALA A 50 -4.49 19.82 -14.91
N GLN A 51 -4.43 19.42 -16.19
CA GLN A 51 -5.60 19.00 -16.97
C GLN A 51 -5.65 17.51 -17.35
N TYR A 52 -4.62 16.72 -17.00
CA TYR A 52 -4.55 15.29 -17.35
C TYR A 52 -4.13 14.43 -16.17
N ARG A 53 -4.57 13.16 -16.15
CA ARG A 53 -4.04 12.15 -15.22
C ARG A 53 -2.68 11.69 -15.71
N TRP A 54 -1.62 12.06 -14.98
CA TRP A 54 -0.26 11.64 -15.29
C TRP A 54 0.17 10.52 -14.35
N PHE A 55 0.72 9.47 -14.94
CA PHE A 55 1.41 8.39 -14.23
C PHE A 55 2.85 8.31 -14.76
N PRO A 56 3.82 7.89 -13.94
CA PRO A 56 5.15 7.58 -14.45
C PRO A 56 5.05 6.52 -15.55
N ILE A 57 5.66 6.78 -16.70
CA ILE A 57 5.71 5.86 -17.83
C ILE A 57 7.13 5.31 -17.98
N PRO A 58 7.30 4.04 -18.41
CA PRO A 58 8.61 3.55 -18.82
C PRO A 58 9.19 4.44 -19.93
N ASP A 59 10.27 5.16 -19.63
CA ASP A 59 10.93 6.13 -20.51
C ASP A 59 12.35 5.66 -20.92
N GLY A 60 12.78 4.49 -20.43
CA GLY A 60 14.11 3.95 -20.68
C GLY A 60 15.23 4.70 -19.96
N ARG A 61 14.89 5.65 -19.08
CA ARG A 61 15.84 6.52 -18.36
C ARG A 61 15.51 6.55 -16.88
N THR A 62 14.53 7.36 -16.50
CA THR A 62 14.07 7.51 -15.14
C THR A 62 13.37 6.23 -14.73
N VAL A 63 12.31 5.84 -15.43
CA VAL A 63 11.65 4.54 -15.27
C VAL A 63 12.15 3.63 -16.39
N PRO A 64 13.19 2.81 -16.16
CA PRO A 64 13.88 2.11 -17.25
C PRO A 64 12.99 1.11 -17.99
N THR A 65 12.04 0.49 -17.29
CA THR A 65 11.09 -0.47 -17.86
C THR A 65 9.83 -0.57 -16.99
N ASN A 66 8.88 -1.40 -17.40
CA ASN A 66 7.72 -1.74 -16.58
C ASN A 66 8.20 -2.36 -15.24
N PRO A 67 7.75 -1.84 -14.07
CA PRO A 67 8.16 -2.36 -12.77
C PRO A 67 7.97 -3.87 -12.57
N ALA A 68 6.90 -4.45 -13.11
CA ALA A 68 6.67 -5.90 -13.02
C ALA A 68 7.75 -6.68 -13.78
N LEU A 69 8.14 -6.22 -14.98
CA LEU A 69 9.23 -6.83 -15.75
C LEU A 69 10.58 -6.64 -15.06
N ALA A 70 10.82 -5.50 -14.42
CA ALA A 70 12.04 -5.27 -13.64
C ALA A 70 12.13 -6.21 -12.43
N LEU A 71 11.02 -6.40 -11.71
CA LEU A 71 10.93 -7.34 -10.59
C LEU A 71 11.11 -8.80 -11.04
N GLU A 72 10.56 -9.18 -12.19
CA GLU A 72 10.71 -10.52 -12.77
C GLU A 72 12.16 -10.80 -13.21
N ALA A 73 12.80 -9.81 -13.84
CA ALA A 73 14.20 -9.89 -14.28
C ALA A 73 15.21 -9.77 -13.12
N GLY A 74 14.77 -9.50 -11.90
CA GLY A 74 15.67 -9.23 -10.77
C GLY A 74 16.40 -7.88 -10.88
N ASN A 75 15.95 -6.97 -11.73
CA ASN A 75 16.59 -5.69 -12.01
C ASN A 75 16.07 -4.59 -11.06
N PHE A 76 16.46 -4.69 -9.79
CA PHE A 76 16.13 -3.72 -8.75
C PHE A 76 17.24 -3.64 -7.70
N SER A 77 17.28 -2.55 -6.95
CA SER A 77 18.31 -2.28 -5.93
C SER A 77 18.29 -3.29 -4.78
N ASP A 78 19.47 -3.78 -4.38
CA ASP A 78 19.67 -4.76 -3.29
C ASP A 78 19.63 -4.11 -1.89
N VAL A 79 18.49 -3.52 -1.54
CA VAL A 79 18.28 -2.87 -0.23
C VAL A 79 17.19 -3.60 0.57
N PRO A 80 17.26 -3.63 1.91
CA PRO A 80 16.17 -4.16 2.74
C PRO A 80 14.84 -3.46 2.47
N LEU A 81 13.73 -4.21 2.55
CA LEU A 81 12.38 -3.72 2.25
C LEU A 81 11.45 -3.90 3.46
N LEU A 82 10.73 -2.83 3.81
CA LEU A 82 9.54 -2.87 4.67
C LEU A 82 8.35 -2.34 3.85
N ILE A 83 7.32 -3.16 3.64
CA ILE A 83 6.20 -2.84 2.76
C ILE A 83 4.86 -3.32 3.34
N GLY A 84 3.79 -2.54 3.17
CA GLY A 84 2.49 -2.82 3.75
C GLY A 84 1.33 -2.68 2.78
N SER A 85 0.17 -3.16 3.21
CA SER A 85 -1.14 -2.76 2.66
C SER A 85 -2.19 -2.89 3.75
N ASN A 86 -3.29 -2.16 3.59
CA ASN A 86 -4.44 -2.24 4.48
C ASN A 86 -5.36 -3.40 4.03
N THR A 87 -6.21 -3.91 4.92
CA THR A 87 -7.08 -5.05 4.56
C THR A 87 -8.06 -4.70 3.44
N ASN A 88 -8.61 -3.48 3.45
CA ASN A 88 -9.69 -3.06 2.56
C ASN A 88 -9.25 -1.94 1.60
N GLU A 89 -8.05 -2.04 1.01
CA GLU A 89 -7.46 -1.00 0.14
C GLU A 89 -8.43 -0.44 -0.91
N GLY A 90 -9.24 -1.30 -1.54
CA GLY A 90 -10.11 -0.88 -2.65
C GLY A 90 -11.41 -0.18 -2.26
N THR A 91 -11.84 -0.20 -0.99
CA THR A 91 -13.18 0.30 -0.61
C THR A 91 -13.29 1.82 -0.75
N SER A 92 -12.26 2.56 -0.36
CA SER A 92 -12.19 4.02 -0.50
C SER A 92 -12.17 4.44 -1.97
N PHE A 93 -11.39 3.75 -2.81
CA PHE A 93 -11.32 4.04 -4.25
C PHE A 93 -12.61 3.69 -4.98
N TYR A 94 -13.24 2.58 -4.61
CA TYR A 94 -14.53 2.19 -5.18
C TYR A 94 -15.56 3.31 -4.98
N ARG A 95 -15.61 3.87 -3.76
CA ARG A 95 -16.48 4.99 -3.44
C ARG A 95 -16.05 6.30 -4.09
N LEU A 96 -14.76 6.63 -4.04
CA LEU A 96 -14.20 7.86 -4.60
C LEU A 96 -14.43 7.97 -6.12
N PHE A 97 -14.31 6.85 -6.83
CA PHE A 97 -14.53 6.80 -8.27
C PHE A 97 -15.99 6.58 -8.66
N GLY A 98 -16.91 6.49 -7.70
CA GLY A 98 -18.33 6.30 -7.96
C GLY A 98 -18.62 5.02 -8.73
N ILE A 99 -17.86 3.95 -8.46
CA ILE A 99 -18.06 2.66 -9.13
C ILE A 99 -19.37 2.05 -8.62
N GLY A 100 -20.16 1.49 -9.53
CA GLY A 100 -21.45 0.87 -9.22
C GLY A 100 -21.69 -0.38 -10.06
N VAL A 101 -21.18 -1.53 -9.59
CA VAL A 101 -21.29 -2.81 -10.29
C VAL A 101 -22.47 -3.60 -9.70
N ASN A 102 -23.35 -4.09 -10.57
CA ASN A 102 -24.59 -4.79 -10.21
C ASN A 102 -24.77 -6.14 -10.92
N ASN A 103 -23.89 -6.47 -11.87
CA ASN A 103 -23.97 -7.72 -12.63
C ASN A 103 -22.61 -8.06 -13.25
N THR A 104 -22.50 -9.30 -13.76
CA THR A 104 -21.27 -9.82 -14.37
C THR A 104 -20.79 -9.01 -15.57
N ALA A 105 -21.69 -8.41 -16.37
CA ALA A 105 -21.29 -7.60 -17.52
C ALA A 105 -20.61 -6.30 -17.07
N GLN A 106 -21.18 -5.61 -16.07
CA GLN A 106 -20.56 -4.44 -15.45
C GLN A 106 -19.25 -4.80 -14.73
N TYR A 107 -19.16 -6.01 -14.16
CA TYR A 107 -17.93 -6.50 -13.56
C TYR A 107 -16.83 -6.72 -14.62
N GLY A 108 -17.19 -7.30 -15.76
CA GLY A 108 -16.29 -7.42 -16.91
C GLY A 108 -15.80 -6.06 -17.39
N ALA A 109 -16.70 -5.08 -17.53
CA ALA A 109 -16.33 -3.72 -17.91
C ALA A 109 -15.38 -3.06 -16.90
N LEU A 110 -15.56 -3.32 -15.60
CA LEU A 110 -14.62 -2.88 -14.56
C LEU A 110 -13.24 -3.49 -14.81
N ILE A 111 -13.12 -4.80 -14.98
CA ILE A 111 -11.82 -5.45 -15.21
C ILE A 111 -11.17 -4.93 -16.50
N GLU A 112 -11.93 -4.78 -17.57
CA GLU A 112 -11.45 -4.27 -18.85
C GLU A 112 -10.91 -2.84 -18.73
N ALA A 113 -11.57 -1.97 -17.96
CA ALA A 113 -11.11 -0.61 -17.70
C ALA A 113 -9.72 -0.56 -17.01
N TYR A 114 -9.37 -1.61 -16.26
CA TYR A 114 -8.06 -1.75 -15.61
C TYR A 114 -7.02 -2.52 -16.45
N SER A 115 -7.33 -2.92 -17.69
CA SER A 115 -6.31 -3.45 -18.61
C SER A 115 -5.39 -2.36 -19.21
N GLY A 116 -5.77 -1.08 -19.07
CA GLY A 116 -5.00 0.04 -19.59
C GLY A 116 -4.98 0.06 -21.13
N ALA A 117 -3.82 0.38 -21.72
CA ALA A 117 -3.68 0.47 -23.17
C ALA A 117 -3.61 -0.90 -23.88
N ASN A 118 -3.43 -1.99 -23.12
CA ASN A 118 -3.29 -3.34 -23.65
C ASN A 118 -4.35 -4.25 -23.01
N PRO A 119 -5.38 -4.66 -23.76
CA PRO A 119 -6.39 -5.57 -23.25
C PRO A 119 -5.77 -6.85 -22.69
N PHE A 120 -6.38 -7.39 -21.63
CA PHE A 120 -5.99 -8.70 -21.11
C PHE A 120 -6.20 -9.78 -22.19
N PRO A 121 -5.32 -10.79 -22.26
CA PRO A 121 -5.61 -11.98 -23.04
C PRO A 121 -6.97 -12.56 -22.65
N ASN A 122 -7.74 -13.05 -23.63
CA ASN A 122 -9.14 -13.46 -23.41
C ASN A 122 -9.29 -14.46 -22.25
N LYS A 123 -8.38 -15.44 -22.16
CA LYS A 123 -8.35 -16.39 -21.05
C LYS A 123 -8.15 -15.70 -19.69
N THR A 124 -7.17 -14.81 -19.59
CA THR A 124 -6.87 -14.05 -18.36
C THR A 124 -8.06 -13.21 -17.93
N PHE A 125 -8.70 -12.51 -18.86
CA PHE A 125 -9.90 -11.73 -18.58
C PHE A 125 -11.02 -12.60 -17.98
N HIS A 126 -11.34 -13.72 -18.62
CA HIS A 126 -12.37 -14.64 -18.12
C HIS A 126 -12.02 -15.28 -16.77
N ASP A 127 -10.75 -15.65 -16.57
CA ASP A 127 -10.27 -16.20 -15.30
C ASP A 127 -10.39 -15.18 -14.16
N LEU A 128 -10.08 -13.90 -14.41
CA LEU A 128 -10.24 -12.81 -13.42
C LEU A 128 -11.71 -12.61 -13.06
N VAL A 129 -12.60 -12.49 -14.07
CA VAL A 129 -14.05 -12.35 -13.80
C VAL A 129 -14.55 -13.54 -12.97
N ALA A 130 -14.20 -14.77 -13.34
CA ALA A 130 -14.66 -15.97 -12.65
C ALA A 130 -14.14 -16.05 -11.21
N GLN A 131 -12.86 -15.77 -10.96
CA GLN A 131 -12.28 -15.85 -9.62
C GLN A 131 -12.89 -14.82 -8.67
N TYR A 132 -12.99 -13.55 -9.10
CA TYR A 132 -13.49 -12.50 -8.22
C TYR A 132 -15.00 -12.62 -7.96
N THR A 133 -15.78 -13.05 -8.96
CA THR A 133 -17.22 -13.32 -8.78
C THR A 133 -17.50 -14.52 -7.86
N ALA A 134 -16.52 -15.40 -7.62
CA ALA A 134 -16.65 -16.57 -6.76
C ALA A 134 -16.13 -16.40 -5.31
N LEU A 135 -15.51 -15.27 -4.95
CA LEU A 135 -14.98 -15.00 -3.59
C LEU A 135 -15.95 -15.26 -2.42
N ASN A 136 -15.41 -15.61 -1.26
CA ASN A 136 -16.17 -15.70 -0.01
C ASN A 136 -16.08 -14.36 0.77
N LEU A 137 -17.03 -13.47 0.51
CA LEU A 137 -16.91 -12.06 0.91
C LEU A 137 -16.72 -11.79 2.41
N PRO A 138 -17.49 -12.35 3.36
CA PRO A 138 -17.30 -11.99 4.76
C PRO A 138 -15.89 -12.32 5.27
N ALA A 139 -15.26 -13.37 4.73
CA ALA A 139 -13.89 -13.73 5.07
C ALA A 139 -12.87 -12.73 4.53
N GLU A 140 -13.01 -12.32 3.26
CA GLU A 140 -12.05 -11.42 2.59
C GLU A 140 -12.20 -9.96 3.04
N LEU A 141 -13.41 -9.55 3.41
CA LEU A 141 -13.73 -8.17 3.73
C LEU A 141 -13.64 -7.83 5.22
N GLY A 142 -13.58 -8.83 6.10
CA GLY A 142 -13.55 -8.62 7.55
C GLY A 142 -14.83 -7.93 8.05
N SER A 143 -14.71 -6.68 8.49
CA SER A 143 -15.84 -5.93 9.06
C SER A 143 -16.79 -5.32 8.03
N VAL A 144 -16.38 -5.25 6.76
CA VAL A 144 -17.16 -4.62 5.69
C VAL A 144 -18.36 -5.50 5.35
N ASN A 145 -19.54 -4.89 5.35
CA ASN A 145 -20.78 -5.51 4.93
C ASN A 145 -21.13 -5.04 3.51
N PRO A 146 -21.01 -5.89 2.49
CA PRO A 146 -21.16 -5.49 1.09
C PRO A 146 -22.60 -5.09 0.72
N THR A 147 -23.59 -5.33 1.59
CA THR A 147 -25.00 -5.04 1.32
C THR A 147 -25.54 -3.80 2.04
N ILE A 148 -24.74 -3.16 2.90
CA ILE A 148 -25.23 -2.08 3.79
C ILE A 148 -25.46 -0.74 3.07
N GLU A 149 -24.78 -0.51 1.94
CA GLU A 149 -24.92 0.70 1.14
C GLU A 149 -25.33 0.31 -0.29
N PRO A 150 -26.64 0.10 -0.55
CA PRO A 150 -27.12 -0.39 -1.85
C PRO A 150 -26.72 0.49 -3.05
N SER A 151 -26.45 1.78 -2.82
CA SER A 151 -25.97 2.70 -3.85
C SER A 151 -24.59 2.35 -4.41
N LEU A 152 -23.81 1.51 -3.71
CA LEU A 152 -22.52 0.99 -4.20
C LEU A 152 -22.70 -0.20 -5.16
N GLY A 153 -23.92 -0.67 -5.37
CA GLY A 153 -24.25 -1.79 -6.24
C GLY A 153 -24.07 -3.16 -5.58
N SER A 154 -24.76 -4.17 -6.12
CA SER A 154 -24.80 -5.51 -5.51
C SER A 154 -23.45 -6.23 -5.48
N GLU A 155 -22.50 -5.82 -6.33
CA GLU A 155 -21.16 -6.42 -6.42
C GLU A 155 -20.09 -5.62 -5.66
N TYR A 156 -20.48 -4.60 -4.88
CA TYR A 156 -19.56 -3.72 -4.14
C TYR A 156 -18.43 -4.48 -3.43
N GLY A 157 -18.77 -5.54 -2.68
CA GLY A 157 -17.78 -6.33 -1.96
C GLY A 157 -16.75 -6.98 -2.87
N ARG A 158 -17.18 -7.62 -3.96
CA ARG A 158 -16.27 -8.34 -4.87
C ARG A 158 -15.42 -7.36 -5.65
N ALA A 159 -16.04 -6.29 -6.14
CA ALA A 159 -15.37 -5.29 -6.95
C ALA A 159 -14.35 -4.48 -6.14
N SER A 160 -14.62 -4.20 -4.86
CA SER A 160 -13.64 -3.55 -3.97
C SER A 160 -12.45 -4.44 -3.63
N VAL A 161 -12.64 -5.77 -3.50
CA VAL A 161 -11.52 -6.71 -3.34
C VAL A 161 -10.64 -6.74 -4.60
N PHE A 162 -11.24 -6.85 -5.80
CA PHE A 162 -10.50 -6.76 -7.06
C PHE A 162 -9.70 -5.45 -7.15
N LEU A 163 -10.34 -4.33 -6.84
CA LEU A 163 -9.70 -3.02 -6.93
C LEU A 163 -8.52 -2.89 -5.95
N GLY A 164 -8.67 -3.39 -4.73
CA GLY A 164 -7.61 -3.39 -3.72
C GLY A 164 -6.44 -4.30 -4.09
N ASP A 165 -6.72 -5.47 -4.66
CA ASP A 165 -5.69 -6.38 -5.18
C ASP A 165 -4.93 -5.77 -6.34
N TYR A 166 -5.67 -5.27 -7.34
CA TYR A 166 -5.10 -4.68 -8.55
C TYR A 166 -4.20 -3.49 -8.24
N LEU A 167 -4.65 -2.58 -7.36
CA LEU A 167 -3.91 -1.34 -7.08
C LEU A 167 -2.79 -1.50 -6.04
N PHE A 168 -2.93 -2.42 -5.06
CA PHE A 168 -2.04 -2.44 -3.88
C PHE A 168 -1.59 -3.84 -3.49
N THR A 169 -2.52 -4.73 -3.14
CA THR A 169 -2.19 -5.97 -2.43
C THR A 169 -1.39 -6.96 -3.29
N ALA A 170 -1.73 -7.10 -4.58
CA ALA A 170 -1.00 -7.97 -5.50
C ALA A 170 0.42 -7.44 -5.76
N GLY A 171 0.55 -6.14 -6.03
CA GLY A 171 1.85 -5.48 -6.22
C GLY A 171 2.76 -5.65 -5.00
N ARG A 172 2.26 -5.36 -3.80
CA ARG A 172 2.98 -5.59 -2.53
C ARG A 172 3.48 -7.04 -2.39
N ARG A 173 2.62 -8.01 -2.72
CA ARG A 173 2.93 -9.44 -2.63
C ARG A 173 4.04 -9.83 -3.60
N VAL A 174 3.93 -9.45 -4.88
CA VAL A 174 4.93 -9.75 -5.90
C VAL A 174 6.27 -9.12 -5.55
N THR A 175 6.30 -7.85 -5.14
CA THR A 175 7.54 -7.19 -4.68
C THR A 175 8.20 -7.94 -3.52
N SER A 176 7.41 -8.34 -2.52
CA SER A 176 7.92 -9.12 -1.38
C SER A 176 8.50 -10.47 -1.80
N GLN A 177 7.84 -11.16 -2.74
CA GLN A 177 8.30 -12.43 -3.31
C GLN A 177 9.59 -12.25 -4.11
N SER A 178 9.71 -11.19 -4.93
CA SER A 178 10.92 -10.90 -5.69
C SER A 178 12.13 -10.67 -4.79
N TRP A 179 11.98 -9.94 -3.69
CA TRP A 179 13.04 -9.78 -2.68
C TRP A 179 13.44 -11.11 -2.05
N ALA A 180 12.44 -11.90 -1.64
CA ALA A 180 12.66 -13.19 -1.00
C ALA A 180 13.40 -14.17 -1.91
N ARG A 181 13.06 -14.22 -3.21
CA ARG A 181 13.75 -15.05 -4.21
C ARG A 181 15.24 -14.71 -4.36
N ARG A 182 15.62 -13.45 -4.12
CA ARG A 182 17.02 -13.00 -4.11
C ARG A 182 17.70 -13.14 -2.74
N GLY A 183 17.01 -13.69 -1.74
CA GLY A 183 17.52 -13.80 -0.38
C GLY A 183 17.62 -12.47 0.38
N LEU A 184 17.06 -11.38 -0.16
CA LEU A 184 17.09 -10.06 0.46
C LEU A 184 16.11 -9.97 1.65
N PRO A 185 16.39 -9.14 2.67
CA PRO A 185 15.43 -8.88 3.74
C PRO A 185 14.17 -8.19 3.20
N ALA A 186 13.02 -8.84 3.37
CA ALA A 186 11.71 -8.27 3.10
C ALA A 186 10.77 -8.53 4.27
N TYR A 187 10.21 -7.45 4.80
CA TYR A 187 9.23 -7.43 5.89
C TYR A 187 7.92 -6.90 5.34
N SER A 188 6.87 -7.71 5.43
CA SER A 188 5.56 -7.34 4.89
C SER A 188 4.50 -7.33 5.99
N TYR A 189 3.67 -6.29 6.04
CA TYR A 189 2.55 -6.21 6.97
C TYR A 189 1.19 -6.06 6.28
N ARG A 190 0.14 -6.46 6.99
CA ARG A 190 -1.27 -6.15 6.67
C ARG A 190 -1.87 -5.38 7.84
N PHE A 191 -2.20 -4.11 7.62
CA PHE A 191 -2.88 -3.32 8.64
C PHE A 191 -4.39 -3.59 8.61
N ASN A 192 -4.94 -3.90 9.78
CA ASN A 192 -6.33 -4.35 9.92
C ASN A 192 -7.06 -3.67 11.08
N THR A 193 -6.67 -2.43 11.38
CA THR A 193 -7.33 -1.61 12.39
C THR A 193 -8.20 -0.59 11.68
N ILE A 194 -9.36 -0.27 12.26
CA ILE A 194 -10.31 0.71 11.73
C ILE A 194 -10.26 1.93 12.66
N PRO A 195 -9.59 3.03 12.25
CA PRO A 195 -9.52 4.25 13.03
C PRO A 195 -10.90 4.87 13.29
N SER A 196 -10.95 5.82 14.22
CA SER A 196 -12.16 6.63 14.40
C SER A 196 -12.49 7.42 13.13
N GLY A 197 -13.76 7.75 12.95
CA GLY A 197 -14.25 8.45 11.76
C GLY A 197 -14.38 7.59 10.49
N VAL A 198 -13.86 6.36 10.47
CA VAL A 198 -13.97 5.44 9.33
C VAL A 198 -15.22 4.55 9.47
N PRO A 199 -16.16 4.56 8.51
CA PRO A 199 -17.33 3.67 8.53
C PRO A 199 -16.91 2.19 8.48
N PRO A 200 -17.05 1.40 9.57
CA PRO A 200 -16.45 0.07 9.66
C PRO A 200 -17.11 -0.97 8.75
N HIS A 201 -18.41 -0.83 8.52
CA HIS A 201 -19.19 -1.74 7.67
C HIS A 201 -19.22 -1.34 6.20
N ILE A 202 -18.72 -0.15 5.86
CA ILE A 202 -18.63 0.30 4.47
C ILE A 202 -17.17 0.24 4.04
N LEU A 203 -16.27 0.95 4.72
CA LEU A 203 -14.87 1.09 4.32
C LEU A 203 -13.94 0.07 4.98
N GLY A 204 -14.17 -0.29 6.24
CA GLY A 204 -13.28 -1.18 6.99
C GLY A 204 -11.90 -0.56 7.22
N ALA A 205 -10.85 -1.37 7.22
CA ALA A 205 -9.46 -0.90 7.27
C ALA A 205 -9.02 -0.48 5.86
N ALA A 206 -9.56 0.64 5.39
CA ALA A 206 -9.39 1.13 4.02
C ALA A 206 -7.97 1.69 3.73
N HIS A 207 -7.74 2.15 2.51
CA HIS A 207 -6.52 2.87 2.13
C HIS A 207 -6.20 4.02 3.11
N PHE A 208 -4.90 4.30 3.33
CA PHE A 208 -4.37 5.38 4.17
C PHE A 208 -4.53 5.23 5.71
N GLN A 209 -5.27 4.23 6.19
CA GLN A 209 -5.66 4.14 7.61
C GLN A 209 -4.55 3.78 8.60
N ASP A 210 -3.38 3.34 8.12
CA ASP A 210 -2.22 2.97 8.93
C ASP A 210 -1.29 4.16 9.24
N VAL A 211 -1.37 5.25 8.48
CA VAL A 211 -0.45 6.39 8.56
C VAL A 211 -0.31 6.95 9.98
N ALA A 212 -1.42 7.23 10.67
CA ALA A 212 -1.38 7.75 12.05
C ALA A 212 -0.65 6.80 13.03
N PHE A 213 -0.73 5.49 12.78
CA PHE A 213 -0.07 4.47 13.59
C PHE A 213 1.42 4.34 13.24
N VAL A 214 1.79 4.49 11.96
CA VAL A 214 3.18 4.54 11.50
C VAL A 214 3.92 5.72 12.12
N PHE A 215 3.30 6.90 12.14
CA PHE A 215 3.90 8.11 12.72
C PHE A 215 3.80 8.17 14.25
N GLY A 216 3.05 7.27 14.89
CA GLY A 216 2.85 7.30 16.34
C GLY A 216 2.07 8.54 16.81
N ASP A 217 1.28 9.17 15.92
CA ASP A 217 0.52 10.39 16.22
C ASP A 217 -0.76 10.06 16.99
N THR A 218 -0.60 9.61 18.23
CA THR A 218 -1.73 9.30 19.12
C THR A 218 -2.50 10.55 19.58
N SER A 219 -2.04 11.74 19.17
CA SER A 219 -2.66 13.03 19.45
C SER A 219 -3.63 13.49 18.34
N GLY A 220 -3.59 12.84 17.16
CA GLY A 220 -4.41 13.23 16.01
C GLY A 220 -4.02 14.60 15.43
N THR A 221 -2.76 15.00 15.57
CA THR A 221 -2.31 16.32 15.09
C THR A 221 -2.29 16.35 13.56
N GLY A 222 -3.06 17.27 12.97
CA GLY A 222 -3.15 17.42 11.52
C GLY A 222 -4.21 16.55 10.85
N TRP A 223 -5.05 15.86 11.64
CA TRP A 223 -6.22 15.12 11.15
C TRP A 223 -7.51 15.91 11.36
N ASP A 224 -8.42 15.86 10.38
CA ASP A 224 -9.76 16.46 10.50
C ASP A 224 -10.57 15.82 11.66
N HIS A 225 -10.31 14.54 11.92
CA HIS A 225 -10.88 13.77 13.02
C HIS A 225 -9.77 12.97 13.71
N ASP A 226 -9.72 12.97 15.05
CA ASP A 226 -8.74 12.18 15.82
C ASP A 226 -8.91 10.67 15.51
N PRO A 227 -7.95 10.02 14.82
CA PRO A 227 -8.07 8.62 14.44
C PRO A 227 -8.06 7.66 15.65
N PHE A 228 -7.68 8.15 16.83
CA PHE A 228 -7.63 7.41 18.10
C PHE A 228 -8.84 7.68 19.00
N ASP A 229 -9.79 8.54 18.59
CA ASP A 229 -11.00 8.80 19.38
C ASP A 229 -12.03 7.68 19.27
N VAL A 230 -11.70 6.55 19.89
CA VAL A 230 -12.50 5.33 19.90
C VAL A 230 -12.92 4.95 21.31
N GLN A 231 -14.12 4.40 21.41
CA GLN A 231 -14.66 3.84 22.64
C GLN A 231 -14.67 2.30 22.58
N PRO A 232 -14.61 1.63 23.75
CA PRO A 232 -14.35 2.20 25.08
C PRO A 232 -12.87 2.59 25.26
N LEU A 233 -12.50 3.21 26.39
CA LEU A 233 -11.13 3.69 26.66
C LEU A 233 -10.05 2.60 26.47
N GLU A 234 -10.38 1.34 26.79
CA GLU A 234 -9.48 0.21 26.58
C GLU A 234 -9.14 0.00 25.11
N ARG A 235 -10.07 0.32 24.19
CA ARG A 235 -9.81 0.29 22.74
C ARG A 235 -8.84 1.40 22.35
N ARG A 236 -9.01 2.61 22.89
CA ARG A 236 -8.07 3.73 22.66
C ARG A 236 -6.66 3.38 23.15
N GLN A 237 -6.55 2.75 24.33
CA GLN A 237 -5.27 2.25 24.84
C GLN A 237 -4.64 1.20 23.91
N ARG A 238 -5.42 0.25 23.40
CA ARG A 238 -4.93 -0.73 22.41
C ARG A 238 -4.46 -0.07 21.12
N TYR A 239 -5.13 0.99 20.66
CA TYR A 239 -4.71 1.73 19.47
C TYR A 239 -3.40 2.48 19.72
N GLY A 240 -3.26 3.12 20.88
CA GLY A 240 -2.00 3.75 21.30
C GLY A 240 -0.85 2.75 21.41
N ASN A 241 -1.09 1.56 21.94
CA ASN A 241 -0.09 0.48 21.99
C ASN A 241 0.29 0.01 20.59
N LEU A 242 -0.68 -0.14 19.69
CA LEU A 242 -0.42 -0.50 18.28
C LEU A 242 0.43 0.57 17.59
N ALA A 243 0.08 1.84 17.74
CA ALA A 243 0.83 2.97 17.16
C ALA A 243 2.27 3.02 17.73
N THR A 244 2.44 2.75 19.02
CA THR A 244 3.76 2.66 19.65
C THR A 244 4.59 1.52 19.05
N VAL A 245 4.00 0.34 18.85
CA VAL A 245 4.72 -0.79 18.26
C VAL A 245 5.07 -0.51 16.80
N MET A 246 4.11 -0.03 16.01
CA MET A 246 4.31 0.25 14.58
C MET A 246 5.36 1.34 14.36
N SER A 247 5.25 2.48 15.05
CA SER A 247 6.25 3.56 14.93
C SER A 247 7.66 3.08 15.33
N ARG A 248 7.80 2.31 16.41
CA ARG A 248 9.09 1.75 16.80
C ARG A 248 9.64 0.73 15.81
N MET A 249 8.78 -0.05 15.13
CA MET A 249 9.21 -0.95 14.05
C MET A 249 9.76 -0.17 12.86
N TRP A 250 9.10 0.90 12.45
CA TRP A 250 9.59 1.78 11.38
C TRP A 250 10.89 2.48 11.74
N ILE A 251 11.01 2.99 12.98
CA ILE A 251 12.26 3.57 13.50
C ILE A 251 13.36 2.51 13.56
N SER A 252 13.06 1.32 14.07
CA SER A 252 14.02 0.20 14.11
C SER A 252 14.50 -0.13 12.71
N PHE A 253 13.58 -0.26 11.74
CA PHE A 253 13.94 -0.54 10.36
C PHE A 253 14.83 0.56 9.77
N ALA A 254 14.51 1.84 10.00
CA ALA A 254 15.31 2.94 9.51
C ALA A 254 16.74 2.98 10.07
N ASN A 255 16.93 2.53 11.32
CA ASN A 255 18.23 2.56 12.00
C ASN A 255 19.06 1.28 11.83
N THR A 256 18.39 0.14 11.66
CA THR A 256 19.03 -1.20 11.78
C THR A 256 18.74 -2.11 10.60
N LEU A 257 17.96 -1.63 9.62
CA LEU A 257 17.49 -2.38 8.47
C LEU A 257 16.62 -3.60 8.82
N SER A 258 16.11 -3.63 10.06
CA SER A 258 15.22 -4.66 10.59
C SER A 258 14.18 -4.02 11.50
N PRO A 259 12.88 -4.33 11.36
CA PRO A 259 11.86 -3.80 12.25
C PRO A 259 11.90 -4.44 13.64
N ASN A 260 12.74 -5.46 13.87
CA ASN A 260 12.66 -6.35 15.03
C ASN A 260 13.49 -5.88 16.25
N TYR A 261 14.24 -4.79 16.16
CA TYR A 261 14.99 -4.20 17.30
C TYR A 261 14.21 -3.06 17.99
N HIS A 262 12.88 -3.10 17.89
CA HIS A 262 11.96 -2.07 18.35
C HIS A 262 11.73 -2.03 19.89
N GLY A 263 12.31 -2.98 20.65
CA GLY A 263 12.21 -3.02 22.11
C GLY A 263 10.79 -3.26 22.65
N GLY A 264 9.88 -3.82 21.84
CA GLY A 264 8.50 -4.10 22.25
C GLY A 264 8.37 -5.45 22.95
N GLY A 265 8.71 -5.52 24.25
CA GLY A 265 8.63 -6.75 25.05
C GLY A 265 7.24 -7.35 25.27
N TYR A 266 6.16 -6.66 24.85
CA TYR A 266 4.76 -7.08 25.08
C TYR A 266 4.05 -7.66 23.85
N PHE A 267 4.68 -7.63 22.68
CA PHE A 267 4.13 -8.19 21.47
C PHE A 267 5.21 -9.03 20.79
N LEU A 268 4.99 -10.34 20.72
CA LEU A 268 5.71 -11.24 19.80
C LEU A 268 5.28 -10.92 18.36
N THR A 269 5.46 -9.68 17.92
CA THR A 269 5.26 -9.29 16.53
C THR A 269 6.63 -9.22 15.89
N PHE A 270 7.24 -10.38 15.69
CA PHE A 270 8.31 -10.47 14.70
C PHE A 270 7.64 -10.42 13.34
N LEU A 271 7.98 -9.42 12.53
CA LEU A 271 7.74 -9.57 11.10
C LEU A 271 8.71 -10.66 10.63
N LYS A 272 8.17 -11.85 10.37
CA LYS A 272 8.94 -12.93 9.76
C LYS A 272 9.43 -12.43 8.41
N LYS A 273 10.71 -12.69 8.11
CA LYS A 273 11.23 -12.53 6.75
C LYS A 273 10.31 -13.30 5.81
N PHE A 274 9.87 -12.68 4.74
CA PHE A 274 9.10 -13.39 3.73
C PHE A 274 9.97 -14.52 3.16
N THR A 275 9.55 -15.77 3.34
CA THR A 275 10.25 -16.94 2.81
C THR A 275 9.48 -17.48 1.62
N TYR A 276 10.16 -17.66 0.50
CA TYR A 276 9.59 -18.36 -0.64
C TYR A 276 9.43 -19.84 -0.26
N THR A 277 8.20 -20.34 -0.29
CA THR A 277 7.93 -21.78 -0.36
C THR A 277 7.31 -22.01 -1.73
N ASP A 278 7.89 -22.93 -2.49
CA ASP A 278 7.40 -23.34 -3.81
C ASP A 278 5.90 -23.71 -3.81
#